data_AF-A0A846AS63-F1
#
_entry.id   AF-A0A846AS63-F1
#
_cell.length_a   1.000
_cell.length_b   1.000
_cell.length_c   1.000
_cell.angle_alpha   90.00
_cell.angle_beta   90.00
_cell.angle_gamma   90.00
#
_symmetry.space_group_name_H-M   'P 1'
#
loop_
_entity.id
_entity.type
_entity.pdbx_description
1 polymer ?
#
loop_
_entity_poly.entity_id
_entity_poly.type
_entity_poly.pdbx_seq_one_letter_code
_entity_poly.pdbx_strand_id
1 'polypeptide(L)'
;MQSQNINFIQNLFQSRLTTLEHILKSAQTHFCDGEQFLQKRIVADMFPFGTQIAFTCNQPRNFALWCDSKSANNLDPEVTSLIQAYEHITNTKQLLLGINVEDAKLAEITRVDLSQGFY
;
A
#
# COMPACT_ATOMS: atom_id res chain seq x y z
N MET A 1 -15.83 18.02 14.57
CA MET A 1 -15.27 18.62 13.35
C MET A 1 -13.79 18.93 13.51
N GLN A 2 -12.98 17.89 13.70
CA GLN A 2 -11.53 17.97 13.62
C GLN A 2 -11.09 16.76 12.81
N SER A 3 -10.34 16.98 11.73
CA SER A 3 -9.80 15.96 10.84
C SER A 3 -8.26 16.01 10.82
N GLN A 4 -7.66 16.54 11.89
CA GLN A 4 -6.21 16.80 11.91
C GLN A 4 -5.43 15.48 11.90
N ASN A 5 -5.90 14.47 12.64
CA ASN A 5 -5.25 13.16 12.68
C ASN A 5 -5.48 12.41 11.36
N ILE A 6 -6.69 12.44 10.81
CA ILE A 6 -6.98 11.86 9.49
C ILE A 6 -6.09 12.48 8.41
N ASN A 7 -5.98 13.81 8.36
CA ASN A 7 -5.14 14.51 7.39
C ASN A 7 -3.65 14.17 7.61
N PHE A 8 -3.18 14.07 8.85
CA PHE A 8 -1.81 13.64 9.15
C PHE A 8 -1.53 12.24 8.61
N ILE A 9 -2.42 11.27 8.87
CA ILE A 9 -2.27 9.88 8.41
C ILE A 9 -2.31 9.82 6.88
N GLN A 10 -3.24 10.53 6.24
CA GLN A 10 -3.34 10.62 4.78
C GLN A 10 -2.04 11.16 4.17
N ASN A 11 -1.49 12.26 4.71
CA ASN A 11 -0.24 12.85 4.26
C ASN A 11 0.95 11.92 4.48
N LEU A 12 1.00 11.22 5.61
CA LEU A 12 2.05 10.24 5.90
C LEU A 12 2.03 9.11 4.85
N PHE A 13 0.87 8.53 4.58
CA PHE A 13 0.75 7.47 3.58
C PHE A 13 1.10 7.96 2.16
N GLN A 14 0.62 9.15 1.76
CA GLN A 14 0.98 9.74 0.47
C GLN A 14 2.48 9.94 0.33
N SER A 15 3.14 10.43 1.38
CA SER A 15 4.59 10.62 1.41
C SER A 15 5.32 9.28 1.22
N ARG A 16 4.93 8.23 1.95
CA ARG A 16 5.58 6.91 1.86
C ARG A 16 5.36 6.22 0.52
N LEU A 17 4.17 6.33 -0.06
CA LEU A 17 3.88 5.82 -1.40
C LEU A 17 4.67 6.56 -2.48
N THR A 18 4.83 7.88 -2.33
CA THR A 18 5.69 8.68 -3.22
C THR A 18 7.16 8.28 -3.10
N THR A 19 7.65 8.02 -1.88
CA THR A 19 9.00 7.49 -1.68
C THR A 19 9.17 6.12 -2.33
N LEU A 20 8.20 5.20 -2.17
CA LEU A 20 8.24 3.89 -2.82
C LEU A 20 8.29 4.02 -4.34
N GLU A 21 7.47 4.89 -4.93
CA GLU A 21 7.48 5.19 -6.37
C GLU A 21 8.87 5.67 -6.84
N HIS A 22 9.52 6.54 -6.07
CA HIS A 22 10.88 6.99 -6.37
C HIS A 22 11.92 5.86 -6.27
N ILE A 23 11.82 4.99 -5.27
CA ILE A 23 12.71 3.82 -5.13
C ILE A 23 12.58 2.90 -6.36
N LEU A 24 11.36 2.66 -6.85
CA LEU A 24 11.14 1.85 -8.05
C LEU A 24 11.75 2.48 -9.31
N LYS A 25 11.60 3.79 -9.48
CA LYS A 25 12.25 4.53 -10.58
C LYS A 25 13.78 4.41 -10.51
N SER A 26 14.36 4.58 -9.33
CA SER A 26 15.82 4.41 -9.14
C SER A 26 16.28 2.98 -9.40
N ALA A 27 15.52 1.98 -8.96
CA ALA A 27 15.81 0.57 -9.21
C ALA A 27 15.76 0.26 -10.71
N GLN A 28 14.73 0.72 -11.42
CA GLN A 28 14.60 0.54 -12.86
C GLN A 28 15.83 1.08 -13.62
N THR A 29 16.28 2.30 -13.28
CA THR A 29 17.50 2.87 -13.86
C THR A 29 18.75 2.06 -13.50
N HIS A 30 18.87 1.61 -12.26
CA HIS A 30 20.03 0.84 -11.79
C HIS A 30 20.14 -0.54 -12.45
N PHE A 31 19.00 -1.19 -12.72
CA PHE A 31 18.93 -2.52 -13.33
C PHE A 31 18.75 -2.50 -14.85
N CYS A 32 19.08 -1.38 -15.51
CA CYS A 32 19.01 -1.22 -16.98
C CYS A 32 17.64 -1.62 -17.56
N ASP A 33 16.55 -1.12 -16.95
CA ASP A 33 15.16 -1.42 -17.30
C ASP A 33 14.73 -2.90 -17.13
N GLY A 34 15.57 -3.74 -16.53
CA GLY A 34 15.21 -5.09 -16.13
C GLY A 34 14.34 -5.12 -14.87
N GLU A 35 13.27 -5.92 -14.86
CA GLU A 35 12.33 -6.02 -13.73
C GLU A 35 12.58 -7.23 -12.82
N GLN A 36 13.64 -8.01 -13.10
CA GLN A 36 14.00 -9.22 -12.37
C GLN A 36 14.29 -8.97 -10.88
N PHE A 37 14.61 -7.72 -10.52
CA PHE A 37 14.79 -7.32 -9.13
C PHE A 37 13.51 -7.46 -8.29
N LEU A 38 12.31 -7.42 -8.92
CA LEU A 38 11.04 -7.67 -8.24
C LEU A 38 10.99 -9.08 -7.64
N GLN A 39 11.73 -10.04 -8.19
CA GLN A 39 11.78 -11.41 -7.69
C GLN A 39 12.88 -11.65 -6.64
N LYS A 40 13.69 -10.63 -6.34
CA LYS A 40 14.77 -10.74 -5.35
C LYS A 40 14.21 -10.75 -3.93
N ARG A 41 14.88 -11.50 -3.07
CA ARG A 41 14.56 -11.67 -1.65
C ARG A 41 15.75 -11.23 -0.82
N ILE A 42 15.48 -10.75 0.40
CA ILE A 42 16.53 -10.42 1.38
C ILE A 42 17.07 -11.71 2.00
N VAL A 43 16.18 -12.63 2.38
CA VAL A 43 16.48 -13.98 2.86
C VAL A 43 15.52 -14.98 2.21
N ALA A 44 15.89 -16.27 2.19
CA ALA A 44 15.21 -17.30 1.39
C ALA A 44 13.72 -17.47 1.74
N ASP A 45 13.36 -17.32 3.01
CA ASP A 45 12.01 -17.47 3.56
C ASP A 45 11.19 -16.17 3.55
N MET A 46 11.75 -15.04 3.10
CA MET A 46 11.00 -13.80 2.91
C MET A 46 10.36 -13.73 1.53
N PHE A 47 9.16 -13.15 1.46
CA PHE A 47 8.51 -12.81 0.18
C PHE A 47 9.41 -11.89 -0.68
N PRO A 48 9.33 -12.03 -2.02
CA PRO A 48 10.12 -11.23 -2.95
C PRO A 48 9.69 -9.75 -2.93
N PHE A 49 10.56 -8.88 -3.45
CA PHE A 49 10.32 -7.44 -3.44
C PHE A 49 8.98 -7.03 -4.05
N GLY A 50 8.56 -7.66 -5.16
CA GLY A 50 7.25 -7.45 -5.77
C GLY A 50 6.09 -7.65 -4.79
N THR A 51 6.09 -8.75 -4.06
CA THR A 51 5.08 -9.03 -3.03
C THR A 51 5.12 -8.01 -1.89
N GLN A 52 6.31 -7.57 -1.48
CA GLN A 52 6.45 -6.51 -0.47
C GLN A 52 5.82 -5.19 -0.92
N ILE A 53 5.82 -4.87 -2.22
CA ILE A 53 5.12 -3.69 -2.77
C ILE A 53 3.61 -3.83 -2.56
N ALA A 54 3.02 -4.98 -2.91
CA ALA A 54 1.59 -5.23 -2.69
C ALA A 54 1.22 -5.10 -1.21
N PHE A 55 1.99 -5.72 -0.32
CA PHE A 55 1.78 -5.64 1.13
C PHE A 55 1.90 -4.21 1.66
N THR A 56 2.87 -3.45 1.16
CA THR A 56 3.05 -2.04 1.53
C THR A 56 1.85 -1.20 1.09
N CYS A 57 1.31 -1.44 -0.10
CA CYS A 57 0.11 -0.75 -0.58
C CYS A 57 -1.18 -1.16 0.16
N ASN A 58 -1.27 -2.41 0.63
CA ASN A 58 -2.46 -2.90 1.35
C ASN A 58 -2.77 -2.12 2.62
N GLN A 59 -1.76 -1.65 3.36
CA GLN A 59 -1.98 -0.89 4.60
C GLN A 59 -2.75 0.43 4.36
N PRO A 60 -2.24 1.39 3.55
CA PRO A 60 -2.97 2.61 3.23
C PRO A 60 -4.26 2.37 2.45
N ARG A 61 -4.29 1.36 1.57
CA ARG A 61 -5.50 0.97 0.82
C ARG A 61 -6.62 0.57 1.76
N ASN A 62 -6.37 -0.36 2.68
CA ASN A 62 -7.38 -0.87 3.59
C ASN A 62 -7.77 0.19 4.63
N PHE A 63 -6.84 1.08 5.01
CA PHE A 63 -7.20 2.26 5.80
C PHE A 63 -8.22 3.14 5.07
N ALA A 64 -7.99 3.48 3.80
CA ALA A 64 -8.93 4.27 3.01
C ALA A 64 -10.29 3.58 2.84
N LEU A 65 -10.29 2.26 2.58
CA LEU A 65 -11.52 1.47 2.49
C LEU A 65 -12.30 1.48 3.81
N TRP A 66 -11.61 1.31 4.94
CA TRP A 66 -12.24 1.38 6.25
C TRP A 66 -12.81 2.77 6.56
N CYS A 67 -12.11 3.85 6.19
CA CYS A 67 -12.65 5.21 6.27
C CYS A 67 -13.97 5.33 5.49
N ASP A 68 -14.08 4.67 4.34
CA ASP A 68 -15.29 4.59 3.51
C ASP A 68 -16.27 3.47 3.93
N SER A 69 -16.09 2.87 5.12
CA SER A 69 -16.90 1.77 5.66
C SER A 69 -17.01 0.55 4.74
N LYS A 70 -16.01 0.33 3.89
CA LYS A 70 -15.86 -0.84 3.02
C LYS A 70 -15.00 -1.91 3.70
N SER A 71 -15.21 -3.16 3.31
CA SER A 71 -14.35 -4.27 3.75
C SER A 71 -12.93 -4.12 3.21
N ALA A 72 -11.96 -4.69 3.94
CA ALA A 72 -10.61 -4.84 3.43
C ALA A 72 -10.61 -5.60 2.10
N ASN A 73 -9.76 -5.17 1.17
CA ASN A 73 -9.63 -5.76 -0.16
C ASN A 73 -8.17 -5.72 -0.57
N ASN A 74 -7.43 -6.76 -0.16
CA ASN A 74 -6.01 -6.89 -0.41
C ASN A 74 -5.73 -7.05 -1.90
N LEU A 75 -4.65 -6.42 -2.36
CA LEU A 75 -4.07 -6.61 -3.67
C LEU A 75 -3.52 -8.04 -3.81
N ASP A 76 -3.45 -8.51 -5.05
CA ASP A 76 -2.75 -9.75 -5.39
C ASP A 76 -1.28 -9.65 -4.94
N PRO A 77 -0.77 -10.61 -4.13
CA PRO A 77 0.63 -10.62 -3.70
C PRO A 77 1.63 -10.87 -4.84
N GLU A 78 1.20 -11.38 -6.00
CA GLU A 78 2.08 -11.66 -7.13
C GLU A 78 2.25 -10.43 -8.03
N VAL A 79 3.27 -9.60 -7.71
CA VAL A 79 3.66 -8.45 -8.52
C VAL A 79 4.87 -8.78 -9.37
N THR A 80 4.67 -8.90 -10.69
CA THR A 80 5.71 -9.35 -11.62
C THR A 80 6.24 -8.25 -12.54
N SER A 81 5.60 -7.09 -12.58
CA SER A 81 6.02 -5.97 -13.43
C SER A 81 5.99 -4.61 -12.74
N LEU A 82 6.76 -3.65 -13.26
CA LEU A 82 6.73 -2.27 -12.76
C LEU A 82 5.41 -1.58 -13.09
N ILE A 83 4.79 -1.91 -14.23
CA ILE A 83 3.47 -1.37 -14.60
C ILE A 83 2.45 -1.71 -13.50
N GLN A 84 2.39 -2.99 -13.10
CA GLN A 84 1.50 -3.44 -12.02
C GLN A 84 1.83 -2.76 -10.68
N ALA A 85 3.12 -2.64 -10.34
CA ALA A 85 3.53 -1.94 -9.12
C ALA A 85 3.09 -0.47 -9.11
N TYR A 86 3.27 0.25 -10.23
CA TYR A 86 2.85 1.66 -10.35
C TYR A 86 1.34 1.82 -10.34
N GLU A 87 0.59 0.88 -10.92
CA GLU A 87 -0.87 0.85 -10.83
C GLU A 87 -1.34 0.69 -9.37
N HIS A 88 -0.75 -0.25 -8.63
CA HIS A 88 -1.06 -0.43 -7.21
C HIS A 88 -0.79 0.84 -6.39
N ILE A 89 0.36 1.49 -6.60
CA ILE A 89 0.70 2.74 -5.93
C ILE A 89 -0.30 3.84 -6.31
N THR A 90 -0.57 4.04 -7.60
CA THR A 90 -1.44 5.10 -8.10
C THR A 90 -2.87 4.94 -7.60
N ASN A 91 -3.45 3.75 -7.72
CA ASN A 91 -4.81 3.46 -7.26
C ASN A 91 -4.94 3.65 -5.74
N THR A 92 -3.90 3.28 -4.99
CA THR A 92 -3.87 3.48 -3.54
C THR A 92 -3.79 4.96 -3.16
N LYS A 93 -2.95 5.74 -3.86
CA LYS A 93 -2.90 7.20 -3.69
C LYS A 93 -4.25 7.86 -4.00
N GLN A 94 -4.96 7.40 -5.02
CA GLN A 94 -6.30 7.90 -5.35
C GLN A 94 -7.34 7.59 -4.27
N LEU A 95 -7.33 6.37 -3.72
CA LEU A 95 -8.21 6.02 -2.59
C LEU A 95 -7.95 6.91 -1.38
N LEU A 96 -6.69 7.15 -1.04
CA LEU A 96 -6.32 8.05 0.06
C LEU A 96 -6.85 9.47 -0.17
N LEU A 97 -6.77 10.00 -1.39
CA LEU A 97 -7.30 11.34 -1.72
C LEU A 97 -8.82 11.43 -1.55
N GLY A 98 -9.54 10.32 -1.67
CA GLY A 98 -10.99 10.25 -1.49
C GLY A 98 -11.45 10.20 -0.03
N ILE A 99 -10.54 10.12 0.95
CA ILE A 99 -10.92 10.09 2.37
C ILE A 99 -11.55 11.42 2.77
N ASN A 100 -12.78 11.35 3.29
CA ASN A 100 -13.54 12.51 3.76
C ASN A 100 -14.26 12.17 5.07
N VAL A 101 -13.49 11.85 6.11
CA VAL A 101 -14.00 11.52 7.45
C VAL A 101 -13.33 12.38 8.52
N GLU A 102 -14.00 12.51 9.66
CA GLU A 102 -13.45 13.20 10.83
C GLU A 102 -12.67 12.26 11.75
N ASP A 103 -11.88 12.82 12.66
CA ASP A 103 -11.07 12.08 13.62
C ASP A 103 -11.91 11.16 14.52
N ALA A 104 -13.22 11.40 14.66
CA ALA A 104 -14.16 10.50 15.35
C ALA A 104 -14.15 9.07 14.77
N LYS A 105 -13.85 8.93 13.47
CA LYS A 105 -13.69 7.61 12.82
C LYS A 105 -12.62 6.75 13.51
N LEU A 106 -11.56 7.37 14.02
CA LEU A 106 -10.46 6.70 14.72
C LEU A 106 -10.85 6.09 16.07
N ALA A 107 -11.98 6.51 16.64
CA ALA A 107 -12.53 5.93 17.87
C ALA A 107 -13.42 4.70 17.60
N GLU A 108 -13.74 4.40 16.34
CA GLU A 108 -14.56 3.24 16.00
C GLU A 108 -13.79 1.94 16.21
N ILE A 109 -14.44 0.96 16.83
CA ILE A 109 -13.92 -0.39 16.94
C ILE A 109 -14.04 -1.05 15.58
N THR A 110 -12.90 -1.39 14.97
CA THR A 110 -12.86 -2.19 13.75
C THR A 110 -12.45 -3.62 14.08
N ARG A 111 -13.20 -4.59 13.57
CA ARG A 111 -12.83 -6.00 13.66
C ARG A 111 -12.13 -6.37 12.36
N VAL A 112 -10.84 -6.71 12.48
CA VAL A 112 -10.07 -7.24 11.36
C VAL A 112 -10.17 -8.75 11.43
N ASP A 113 -10.97 -9.34 10.54
CA ASP A 113 -11.00 -10.79 10.39
C ASP A 113 -9.76 -11.20 9.59
N LEU A 114 -8.79 -11.80 10.30
CA LEU A 114 -7.67 -12.48 9.67
C LEU A 114 -8.24 -13.75 9.03
N SER A 115 -8.31 -13.79 7.70
CA SER A 115 -8.69 -15.00 6.99
C SER A 115 -7.78 -16.16 7.44
N GLN A 116 -8.38 -17.35 7.60
CA GLN A 116 -7.67 -18.52 8.10
C GLN A 116 -6.47 -18.85 7.18
N GLY A 117 -5.24 -18.69 7.69
CA GLY A 117 -4.10 -19.47 7.23
C GLY A 117 -3.19 -18.91 6.12
N PHE A 118 -2.93 -17.61 6.06
CA PHE A 118 -1.80 -17.09 5.26
C PHE A 118 -0.75 -16.40 6.14
N TYR A 119 -0.25 -17.14 7.13
CA TYR A 119 1.08 -16.93 7.70
C TYR A 119 2.09 -17.72 6.89
#